data_AF-A0A1V5DBN1-F1
#
_entry.id   AF-A0A1V5DBN1-F1
#
_cell.length_a   1.000
_cell.length_b   1.000
_cell.length_c   1.000
_cell.angle_alpha   90.00
_cell.angle_beta   90.00
_cell.angle_gamma   90.00
#
_symmetry.space_group_name_H-M   'P 1'
#
loop_
_entity.id
_entity.type
_entity.pdbx_description
1 polymer ?
#
loop_
_entity_poly.entity_id
_entity_poly.type
_entity_poly.pdbx_seq_one_letter_code
_entity_poly.pdbx_strand_id
1 'polypeptide(L)'
;MQKDEIFTAIELARKGIGQYLAIMERFPSVDVSVDKTFQRQFNAFYRIRQRPERWYSEYYSFMESGKDDHVRFEVVIDHIHGVLGRYEPSFSSKLAATLDPNEPVWDKYVLHNTNQKAPYYTAANKLERAKTVFGNIRKWYVTTLQSAEGRVIIEIFNNVVREHERITDIKKIDFVLWKTRG
;
A
#
# COMPACT_ATOMS: atom_id res chain seq x y z
N MET A 1 3.63 -11.46 17.85
CA MET A 1 3.44 -10.13 18.48
C MET A 1 2.48 -10.27 19.65
N GLN A 2 2.76 -9.61 20.78
CA GLN A 2 1.87 -9.65 21.95
C GLN A 2 0.65 -8.74 21.74
N LYS A 3 -0.47 -9.00 22.43
CA LYS A 3 -1.71 -8.21 22.27
C LYS A 3 -1.51 -6.71 22.55
N ASP A 4 -0.70 -6.37 23.56
CA ASP A 4 -0.42 -4.97 23.92
C ASP A 4 0.42 -4.25 22.85
N GLU A 5 1.32 -4.96 22.19
CA GLU A 5 2.11 -4.44 21.06
C GLU A 5 1.19 -4.13 19.87
N ILE A 6 0.24 -5.04 19.58
CA ILE A 6 -0.76 -4.86 18.51
C ILE A 6 -1.63 -3.64 18.81
N PHE A 7 -2.16 -3.53 20.04
CA PHE A 7 -2.97 -2.39 20.47
C PHE A 7 -2.19 -1.07 20.31
N THR A 8 -0.96 -1.03 20.80
CA THR A 8 -0.08 0.14 20.71
C THR A 8 0.19 0.52 19.25
N ALA A 9 0.45 -0.46 18.38
CA ALA A 9 0.64 -0.24 16.95
C ALA A 9 -0.60 0.40 16.30
N ILE A 10 -1.81 -0.09 16.63
CA ILE A 10 -3.07 0.46 16.12
C ILE A 10 -3.27 1.90 16.59
N GLU A 11 -3.03 2.19 17.88
CA GLU A 11 -3.14 3.54 18.42
C GLU A 11 -2.16 4.51 17.75
N LEU A 12 -0.91 4.09 17.53
CA LEU A 12 0.08 4.87 16.78
C LEU A 12 -0.30 5.05 15.29
N ALA A 13 -1.17 4.20 14.75
CA ALA A 13 -1.67 4.26 13.39
C ALA A 13 -2.94 5.12 13.23
N ARG A 14 -3.62 5.54 14.31
CA ARG A 14 -4.89 6.30 14.28
C ARG A 14 -4.94 7.41 13.24
N LYS A 15 -3.93 8.30 13.25
CA LYS A 15 -3.85 9.40 12.28
C LYS A 15 -3.78 8.88 10.84
N GLY A 16 -2.98 7.84 10.60
CA GLY A 16 -2.84 7.21 9.28
C GLY A 16 -4.13 6.52 8.84
N ILE A 17 -4.84 5.85 9.76
CA ILE A 17 -6.14 5.23 9.49
C ILE A 17 -7.16 6.28 9.03
N GLY A 18 -7.26 7.41 9.73
CA GLY A 18 -8.14 8.51 9.32
C GLY A 18 -7.77 9.09 7.95
N GLN A 19 -6.47 9.25 7.66
CA GLN A 19 -6.01 9.72 6.34
C GLN A 19 -6.36 8.73 5.23
N TYR A 20 -6.18 7.43 5.48
CA TYR A 20 -6.53 6.38 4.53
C TYR A 20 -8.03 6.37 4.23
N LEU A 21 -8.88 6.40 5.25
CA LEU A 21 -10.34 6.44 5.07
C LEU A 21 -10.77 7.64 4.23
N ALA A 22 -10.20 8.82 4.49
CA ALA A 22 -10.49 10.02 3.70
C ALA A 22 -10.04 9.89 2.22
N ILE A 23 -8.89 9.25 1.97
CA ILE A 23 -8.42 8.97 0.61
C ILE A 23 -9.36 8.00 -0.08
N MET A 24 -9.68 6.88 0.55
CA MET A 24 -10.53 5.83 -0.05
C MET A 24 -11.97 6.27 -0.26
N GLU A 25 -12.49 7.17 0.59
CA GLU A 25 -13.81 7.79 0.41
C GLU A 25 -13.84 8.74 -0.79
N ARG A 26 -12.79 9.55 -0.97
CA ARG A 26 -12.70 10.52 -2.05
C ARG A 26 -12.38 9.85 -3.40
N PHE A 27 -11.55 8.81 -3.39
CA PHE A 27 -11.00 8.14 -4.57
C PHE A 27 -12.03 7.87 -5.68
N PRO A 28 -13.17 7.19 -5.43
CA PRO A 28 -14.13 6.88 -6.50
C PRO A 28 -14.93 8.10 -6.98
N SER A 29 -14.93 9.21 -6.24
CA SER A 29 -15.86 10.34 -6.45
C SER A 29 -15.28 11.53 -7.21
N VAL A 30 -13.98 11.53 -7.49
CA VAL A 30 -13.28 12.67 -8.11
C VAL A 30 -12.29 12.17 -9.16
N ASP A 31 -12.03 12.94 -10.20
CA ASP A 31 -10.92 12.68 -11.11
C ASP A 31 -9.58 12.97 -10.40
N VAL A 32 -8.84 11.91 -10.06
CA VAL A 32 -7.60 12.00 -9.28
C VAL A 32 -6.43 12.57 -10.09
N SER A 33 -6.53 12.60 -11.43
CA SER A 33 -5.52 13.18 -12.31
C SER A 33 -5.47 14.71 -12.20
N VAL A 34 -6.60 15.34 -11.84
CA VAL A 34 -6.71 16.81 -11.69
C VAL A 34 -7.03 17.27 -10.27
N ASP A 35 -7.59 16.43 -9.40
CA ASP A 35 -7.97 16.81 -8.04
C ASP A 35 -6.75 17.02 -7.12
N LYS A 36 -6.39 18.29 -6.91
CA LYS A 36 -5.26 18.69 -6.07
C LYS A 36 -5.43 18.36 -4.59
N THR A 37 -6.67 18.26 -4.10
CA THR A 37 -6.93 17.89 -2.70
C THR A 37 -6.60 16.42 -2.48
N PHE A 38 -7.09 15.54 -3.37
CA PHE A 38 -6.76 14.12 -3.39
C PHE A 38 -5.25 13.93 -3.51
N GLN A 39 -4.62 14.53 -4.53
CA GLN A 39 -3.17 14.41 -4.75
C GLN A 39 -2.36 14.82 -3.51
N ARG A 40 -2.74 15.91 -2.83
CA ARG A 40 -2.07 16.35 -1.60
C ARG A 40 -2.25 15.37 -0.45
N GLN A 41 -3.47 14.87 -0.22
CA GLN A 41 -3.76 13.89 0.83
C GLN A 41 -3.02 12.57 0.58
N PHE A 42 -3.10 12.06 -0.64
CA PHE A 42 -2.42 10.84 -1.08
C PHE A 42 -0.90 10.96 -0.93
N ASN A 43 -0.30 12.04 -1.45
CA ASN A 43 1.13 12.30 -1.33
C ASN A 43 1.58 12.36 0.14
N ALA A 44 0.79 13.01 1.01
CA ALA A 44 1.11 13.13 2.43
C ALA A 44 1.07 11.77 3.14
N PHE A 45 0.02 10.98 2.90
CA PHE A 45 -0.16 9.65 3.49
C PHE A 45 0.98 8.70 3.08
N TYR A 46 1.24 8.59 1.78
CA TYR A 46 2.26 7.71 1.23
C TYR A 46 3.68 8.28 1.19
N ARG A 47 3.85 9.51 1.71
CA ARG A 47 5.10 10.26 1.79
C ARG A 47 5.79 10.42 0.42
N ILE A 48 5.00 10.66 -0.63
CA ILE A 48 5.54 11.04 -1.95
C ILE A 48 6.04 12.48 -1.85
N ARG A 49 7.35 12.65 -1.97
CA ARG A 49 8.03 13.96 -1.86
C ARG A 49 8.79 14.26 -3.15
N GLN A 50 8.81 15.54 -3.52
CA GLN A 50 9.68 16.13 -4.55
C GLN A 50 9.84 15.24 -5.79
N ARG A 51 8.85 15.30 -6.68
CA ARG A 51 8.90 14.65 -7.99
C ARG A 51 8.79 15.71 -9.10
N PRO A 52 9.38 15.47 -10.28
CA PRO A 52 9.14 16.31 -11.45
C PRO A 52 7.65 16.33 -11.79
N GLU A 53 7.17 17.43 -12.39
CA GLU A 53 5.77 17.58 -12.77
C GLU A 53 5.25 16.41 -13.62
N ARG A 54 6.03 15.99 -14.62
CA ARG A 54 5.73 14.82 -15.45
C ARG A 54 5.46 13.56 -14.64
N TRP A 55 6.21 13.32 -13.57
CA TRP A 55 5.99 12.14 -12.73
C TRP A 55 4.60 12.17 -12.07
N TYR A 56 4.20 13.33 -11.53
CA TYR A 56 2.89 13.47 -10.91
C TYR A 56 1.77 13.32 -11.94
N SER A 57 1.93 13.94 -13.12
CA SER A 57 0.96 13.82 -14.21
C SER A 57 0.75 12.36 -14.61
N GLU A 58 1.83 11.64 -14.96
CA GLU A 58 1.72 10.24 -15.42
C GLU A 58 1.18 9.33 -14.32
N TYR A 59 1.65 9.48 -13.08
CA TYR A 59 1.24 8.63 -11.96
C TYR A 59 -0.25 8.78 -11.63
N TYR A 60 -0.76 10.01 -11.57
CA TYR A 60 -2.18 10.24 -11.25
C TYR A 60 -3.10 10.02 -12.45
N SER A 61 -2.66 10.31 -13.67
CA SER A 61 -3.43 9.95 -14.88
C SER A 61 -3.58 8.44 -15.01
N PHE A 62 -2.52 7.66 -14.76
CA PHE A 62 -2.60 6.20 -14.78
C PHE A 62 -3.48 5.65 -13.66
N MET A 63 -3.43 6.26 -12.46
CA MET A 63 -4.31 5.91 -11.35
C MET A 63 -5.79 6.18 -11.70
N GLU A 64 -6.10 7.31 -12.35
CA GLU A 64 -7.46 7.61 -12.77
C GLU A 64 -7.97 6.60 -13.79
N SER A 65 -7.18 6.32 -14.84
CA SER A 65 -7.56 5.34 -15.87
C SER A 65 -7.74 3.93 -15.30
N GLY A 66 -7.06 3.60 -14.21
CA GLY A 66 -7.11 2.29 -13.58
C GLY A 66 -8.29 2.07 -12.62
N LYS A 67 -9.22 3.01 -12.47
CA LYS A 67 -10.37 2.86 -11.55
C LYS A 67 -11.35 1.78 -11.94
N ASP A 68 -11.66 1.70 -13.23
CA ASP A 68 -12.65 0.76 -13.77
C ASP A 68 -12.02 -0.58 -14.19
N ASP A 69 -10.69 -0.63 -14.21
CA ASP A 69 -9.90 -1.79 -14.60
C ASP A 69 -9.30 -2.49 -13.37
N HIS A 70 -9.22 -3.82 -13.39
CA HIS A 70 -8.54 -4.59 -12.35
C HIS A 70 -7.00 -4.52 -12.53
N VAL A 71 -6.43 -3.31 -12.42
CA VAL A 71 -5.00 -3.05 -12.62
C VAL A 71 -4.20 -3.51 -11.40
N ARG A 72 -3.45 -4.60 -11.58
CA ARG A 72 -2.59 -5.16 -10.53
C ARG A 72 -1.19 -4.55 -10.52
N PHE A 73 -0.48 -4.76 -9.42
CA PHE A 73 0.91 -4.33 -9.22
C PHE A 73 1.84 -4.56 -10.42
N GLU A 74 1.77 -5.73 -11.06
CA GLU A 74 2.64 -6.06 -12.21
C GLU A 74 2.46 -5.07 -13.36
N VAL A 75 1.22 -4.68 -13.64
CA VAL A 75 0.90 -3.71 -14.69
C VAL A 75 1.36 -2.31 -14.28
N VAL A 76 1.15 -1.93 -13.02
CA VAL A 76 1.58 -0.62 -12.52
C VAL A 76 3.09 -0.45 -12.61
N ILE A 77 3.88 -1.43 -12.15
CA ILE A 77 5.34 -1.31 -12.14
C ILE A 77 5.92 -1.29 -13.56
N ASP A 78 5.33 -2.06 -14.48
CA ASP A 78 5.73 -2.05 -15.89
C ASP A 78 5.40 -0.71 -16.56
N HIS A 79 4.22 -0.15 -16.29
CA HIS A 79 3.82 1.17 -16.80
C HIS A 79 4.75 2.28 -16.29
N ILE A 80 4.95 2.37 -14.98
CA ILE A 80 5.83 3.38 -14.36
C ILE A 80 7.25 3.25 -14.90
N HIS A 81 7.77 2.04 -15.07
CA HIS A 81 9.08 1.85 -15.65
C HIS A 81 9.14 2.23 -17.13
N GLY A 82 8.14 1.84 -17.93
CA GLY A 82 8.09 2.11 -19.36
C GLY A 82 7.98 3.59 -19.69
N VAL A 83 7.11 4.32 -18.98
CA VAL A 83 6.82 5.74 -19.28
C VAL A 83 7.82 6.70 -18.62
N LEU A 84 8.22 6.42 -17.38
CA LEU A 84 9.06 7.32 -16.59
C LEU A 84 10.53 6.87 -16.56
N GLY A 85 10.86 5.66 -17.00
CA GLY A 85 12.21 5.10 -16.90
C GLY A 85 12.65 4.83 -15.46
N ARG A 86 11.70 4.69 -14.52
CA ARG A 86 11.99 4.58 -13.08
C ARG A 86 11.57 3.23 -12.52
N TYR A 87 12.43 2.67 -11.67
CA TYR A 87 12.12 1.48 -10.89
C TYR A 87 11.57 1.90 -9.52
N GLU A 88 10.23 1.90 -9.37
CA GLU A 88 9.56 2.37 -8.15
C GLU A 88 8.53 1.36 -7.61
N PRO A 89 8.97 0.18 -7.11
CA PRO A 89 8.06 -0.86 -6.61
C PRO A 89 7.20 -0.36 -5.44
N SER A 90 7.75 0.47 -4.54
CA SER A 90 6.95 0.99 -3.42
C SER A 90 5.79 1.86 -3.89
N PHE A 91 6.00 2.84 -4.77
CA PHE A 91 4.90 3.67 -5.27
C PHE A 91 3.95 2.88 -6.17
N SER A 92 4.45 1.94 -6.97
CA SER A 92 3.60 1.06 -7.77
C SER A 92 2.63 0.24 -6.92
N SER A 93 3.09 -0.31 -5.80
CA SER A 93 2.22 -1.07 -4.88
C SER A 93 1.20 -0.19 -4.15
N LYS A 94 1.51 1.08 -3.91
CA LYS A 94 0.60 2.02 -3.22
C LYS A 94 -0.53 2.44 -4.14
N LEU A 95 -0.22 2.65 -5.42
CA LEU A 95 -1.23 2.83 -6.46
C LEU A 95 -2.11 1.59 -6.56
N ALA A 96 -1.52 0.39 -6.74
CA ALA A 96 -2.27 -0.86 -6.80
C ALA A 96 -3.17 -1.07 -5.58
N ALA A 97 -2.67 -0.81 -4.37
CA ALA A 97 -3.42 -0.90 -3.11
C ALA A 97 -4.55 0.13 -2.95
N THR A 98 -4.55 1.19 -3.76
CA THR A 98 -5.62 2.21 -3.79
C THR A 98 -6.69 1.84 -4.80
N LEU A 99 -6.28 1.26 -5.94
CA LEU A 99 -7.20 0.68 -6.93
C LEU A 99 -7.92 -0.54 -6.34
N ASP A 100 -7.17 -1.45 -5.70
CA ASP A 100 -7.70 -2.62 -5.01
C ASP A 100 -7.21 -2.65 -3.54
N PRO A 101 -8.09 -2.33 -2.58
CA PRO A 101 -7.78 -2.41 -1.15
C PRO A 101 -7.39 -3.81 -0.65
N ASN A 102 -7.57 -4.86 -1.45
CA ASN A 102 -7.11 -6.22 -1.14
C ASN A 102 -5.68 -6.50 -1.65
N GLU A 103 -4.98 -5.50 -2.16
CA GLU A 103 -3.56 -5.61 -2.49
C GLU A 103 -2.69 -5.09 -1.34
N PRO A 104 -1.62 -5.79 -0.92
CA PRO A 104 -0.72 -5.30 0.12
C PRO A 104 0.15 -4.13 -0.39
N VAL A 105 0.76 -3.38 0.52
CA VAL A 105 1.73 -2.34 0.14
C VAL A 105 3.16 -2.88 0.23
N TRP A 106 3.98 -2.56 -0.78
CA TRP A 106 5.42 -2.71 -0.72
C TRP A 106 6.04 -1.50 0.00
N ASP A 107 6.60 -1.73 1.18
CA ASP A 107 7.56 -0.83 1.80
C ASP A 107 8.62 -1.57 2.62
N LYS A 108 9.54 -0.84 3.25
CA LYS A 108 10.65 -1.43 4.00
C LYS A 108 10.19 -2.26 5.22
N TYR A 109 9.10 -1.88 5.87
CA TYR A 109 8.56 -2.60 7.03
C TYR A 109 7.80 -3.84 6.58
N VAL A 110 7.02 -3.75 5.51
CA VAL A 110 6.37 -4.93 4.93
C VAL A 110 7.41 -5.92 4.42
N LEU A 111 8.44 -5.47 3.71
CA LEU A 111 9.55 -6.32 3.28
C LEU A 111 10.22 -7.03 4.47
N HIS A 112 10.54 -6.27 5.53
CA HIS A 112 11.16 -6.83 6.72
C HIS A 112 10.27 -7.88 7.40
N ASN A 113 9.01 -7.55 7.69
CA ASN A 113 8.08 -8.44 8.39
C ASN A 113 7.68 -9.67 7.56
N THR A 114 7.76 -9.59 6.23
CA THR A 114 7.52 -10.72 5.31
C THR A 114 8.79 -11.50 4.95
N ASN A 115 9.92 -11.16 5.61
CA ASN A 115 11.25 -11.72 5.35
C ASN A 115 11.66 -11.67 3.85
N GLN A 116 11.26 -10.61 3.17
CA GLN A 116 11.59 -10.34 1.78
C GLN A 116 12.69 -9.28 1.66
N LYS A 117 13.44 -9.31 0.56
CA LYS A 117 14.45 -8.29 0.25
C LYS A 117 14.16 -7.68 -1.10
N ALA A 118 14.26 -6.35 -1.16
CA ALA A 118 14.14 -5.64 -2.42
C ALA A 118 15.27 -6.03 -3.38
N PRO A 119 14.98 -6.24 -4.68
CA PRO A 119 16.02 -6.39 -5.69
C PRO A 119 16.90 -5.14 -5.76
N TYR A 120 18.19 -5.33 -6.05
CA TYR A 120 19.11 -4.23 -6.29
C TYR A 120 18.69 -3.40 -7.50
N TYR A 121 18.85 -2.07 -7.41
CA TYR A 121 18.52 -1.13 -8.49
C TYR A 121 19.33 -1.34 -9.77
N THR A 122 20.53 -1.92 -9.65
CA THR A 122 21.45 -2.21 -10.75
C THR A 122 21.22 -3.57 -11.39
N ALA A 123 20.36 -4.42 -10.82
CA ALA A 123 20.09 -5.74 -11.40
C ALA A 123 19.33 -5.59 -12.73
N ALA A 124 19.82 -6.25 -13.78
CA ALA A 124 19.19 -6.21 -15.11
C ALA A 124 17.74 -6.72 -15.08
N ASN A 125 17.46 -7.74 -14.26
CA ASN A 125 16.14 -8.34 -14.09
C ASN A 125 15.36 -7.81 -12.87
N LYS A 126 15.65 -6.58 -12.39
CA LYS A 126 15.03 -6.02 -11.18
C LYS A 126 13.50 -5.98 -11.20
N LEU A 127 12.88 -5.73 -12.36
CA LEU A 127 11.42 -5.71 -12.50
C LEU A 127 10.81 -7.09 -12.22
N GLU A 128 11.28 -8.12 -12.93
CA GLU A 128 10.78 -9.49 -12.74
C GLU A 128 11.01 -10.01 -11.32
N ARG A 129 12.16 -9.67 -10.74
CA ARG A 129 12.43 -9.98 -9.33
C ARG A 129 11.49 -9.24 -8.39
N ALA A 130 11.13 -7.99 -8.69
CA ALA A 130 10.16 -7.24 -7.89
C ALA A 130 8.76 -7.86 -7.98
N LYS A 131 8.31 -8.28 -9.16
CA LYS A 131 7.05 -9.01 -9.33
C LYS A 131 7.03 -10.31 -8.52
N THR A 132 8.13 -11.06 -8.55
CA THR A 132 8.28 -12.28 -7.73
C THR A 132 8.21 -11.98 -6.23
N VAL A 133 8.95 -10.97 -5.77
CA VAL A 133 8.93 -10.58 -4.35
C VAL A 133 7.53 -10.12 -3.94
N PHE A 134 6.83 -9.33 -4.76
CA PHE A 134 5.48 -8.90 -4.44
C PHE A 134 4.49 -10.08 -4.41
N GLY A 135 4.65 -11.06 -5.31
CA GLY A 135 3.92 -12.33 -5.23
C GLY A 135 4.16 -13.09 -3.92
N ASN A 136 5.39 -13.09 -3.40
CA ASN A 136 5.69 -13.68 -2.09
C ASN A 136 5.05 -12.89 -0.93
N ILE A 137 5.04 -11.54 -1.01
CA ILE A 137 4.33 -10.69 -0.05
C ILE A 137 2.85 -11.08 -0.03
N ARG A 138 2.17 -11.14 -1.20
CA ARG A 138 0.76 -11.56 -1.27
C ARG A 138 0.52 -12.92 -0.60
N LYS A 139 1.36 -13.91 -0.91
CA LYS A 139 1.27 -15.25 -0.28
C LYS A 139 1.43 -15.19 1.24
N TRP A 140 2.34 -14.35 1.74
CA TRP A 140 2.49 -14.15 3.18
C TRP A 140 1.20 -13.62 3.80
N TYR A 141 0.54 -12.62 3.19
CA TYR A 141 -0.73 -12.10 3.73
C TYR A 141 -1.83 -13.17 3.74
N VAL A 142 -1.96 -13.97 2.68
CA VAL A 142 -2.94 -15.07 2.63
C VAL A 142 -2.73 -16.04 3.81
N THR A 143 -1.49 -16.44 4.06
CA THR A 143 -1.15 -17.33 5.18
C THR A 143 -1.39 -16.64 6.54
N THR A 144 -0.96 -15.38 6.69
CA THR A 144 -1.08 -14.63 7.94
C THR A 144 -2.55 -14.43 8.32
N LEU A 145 -3.42 -14.09 7.37
CA LEU A 145 -4.86 -13.90 7.61
C LEU A 145 -5.54 -15.17 8.16
N GLN A 146 -5.04 -16.35 7.80
CA GLN A 146 -5.54 -17.64 8.29
C GLN A 146 -4.90 -18.07 9.63
N SER A 147 -3.80 -17.45 10.03
CA SER A 147 -3.08 -17.79 11.26
C SER A 147 -3.81 -17.34 12.52
N ALA A 148 -3.40 -17.86 13.68
CA ALA A 148 -3.89 -17.38 14.97
C ALA A 148 -3.50 -15.91 15.22
N GLU A 149 -2.28 -15.53 14.85
CA GLU A 149 -1.77 -14.16 15.03
C GLU A 149 -2.54 -13.15 14.19
N GLY A 150 -2.75 -13.43 12.89
CA GLY A 150 -3.53 -12.54 12.01
C GLY A 150 -4.96 -12.34 12.49
N ARG A 151 -5.62 -13.40 12.98
CA ARG A 151 -6.97 -13.29 13.57
C ARG A 151 -6.99 -12.41 14.81
N VAL A 152 -5.99 -12.53 15.68
CA VAL A 152 -5.87 -11.65 16.86
C VAL A 152 -5.64 -10.18 16.46
N ILE A 153 -4.82 -9.93 15.43
CA ILE A 153 -4.62 -8.57 14.89
C ILE A 153 -5.95 -7.97 14.42
N ILE A 154 -6.72 -8.72 13.62
CA ILE A 154 -8.01 -8.27 13.09
C ILE A 154 -9.02 -8.03 14.22
N GLU A 155 -9.10 -8.94 15.18
CA GLU A 155 -10.00 -8.82 16.34
C GLU A 155 -9.71 -7.55 17.14
N ILE A 156 -8.45 -7.32 17.51
CA ILE A 156 -8.05 -6.11 18.25
C ILE A 156 -8.33 -4.86 17.41
N PHE A 157 -8.01 -4.89 16.11
CA PHE A 157 -8.28 -3.77 15.22
C PHE A 157 -9.77 -3.42 15.18
N ASN A 158 -10.65 -4.41 15.03
CA ASN A 158 -12.10 -4.21 14.97
C ASN A 158 -12.66 -3.65 16.29
N ASN A 159 -12.11 -4.07 17.42
CA ASN A 159 -12.52 -3.56 18.74
C ASN A 159 -12.05 -2.13 19.00
N VAL A 160 -10.90 -1.74 18.45
CA VAL A 160 -10.28 -0.44 18.71
C VAL A 160 -10.72 0.62 17.69
N VAL A 161 -10.92 0.25 16.43
CA VAL A 161 -11.22 1.16 15.32
C VAL A 161 -12.71 1.09 14.99
N ARG A 162 -13.42 2.19 15.24
CA ARG A 162 -14.87 2.26 15.01
C ARG A 162 -15.24 2.02 13.54
N GLU A 163 -14.47 2.57 12.61
CA GLU A 163 -14.70 2.47 11.16
C GLU A 163 -14.05 1.23 10.52
N HIS A 164 -13.72 0.20 11.31
CA HIS A 164 -12.99 -0.98 10.84
C HIS A 164 -13.65 -1.72 9.65
N GLU A 165 -14.97 -1.66 9.53
CA GLU A 165 -15.73 -2.29 8.42
C GLU A 165 -15.38 -1.68 7.05
N ARG A 166 -14.90 -0.43 7.04
CA ARG A 166 -14.46 0.28 5.81
C ARG A 166 -13.02 -0.06 5.40
N ILE A 167 -12.36 -0.96 6.14
CA ILE A 167 -10.94 -1.28 5.98
C ILE A 167 -10.83 -2.79 5.77
N THR A 168 -10.19 -3.22 4.69
CA THR A 168 -9.96 -4.65 4.45
C THR A 168 -8.98 -5.22 5.46
N ASP A 169 -9.06 -6.53 5.72
CA ASP A 169 -8.16 -7.16 6.69
C ASP A 169 -6.68 -7.05 6.31
N ILE A 170 -6.38 -7.01 5.01
CA ILE A 170 -5.02 -6.73 4.50
C ILE A 170 -4.54 -5.35 4.98
N LYS A 171 -5.39 -4.33 4.90
CA LYS A 171 -5.05 -2.97 5.34
C LYS A 171 -4.94 -2.87 6.84
N LYS A 172 -5.75 -3.62 7.60
CA LYS A 172 -5.61 -3.73 9.07
C LYS A 172 -4.22 -4.25 9.44
N ILE A 173 -3.76 -5.30 8.76
CA ILE A 173 -2.40 -5.83 8.94
C ILE A 173 -1.35 -4.81 8.48
N ASP A 174 -1.50 -4.15 7.31
CA ASP A 174 -0.58 -3.10 6.85
C ASP A 174 -0.35 -2.03 7.93
N PHE A 175 -1.42 -1.51 8.54
CA PHE A 175 -1.32 -0.47 9.57
C PHE A 175 -0.52 -0.91 10.78
N VAL A 176 -0.69 -2.17 11.20
CA VAL A 176 0.09 -2.72 12.32
C VAL A 176 1.55 -2.87 11.91
N LEU A 177 1.84 -3.48 10.76
CA LEU A 177 3.21 -3.69 10.27
C LEU A 177 3.98 -2.37 10.10
N TRP A 178 3.33 -1.28 9.68
CA TRP A 178 3.96 0.03 9.55
C TRP A 178 4.40 0.65 10.88
N LYS A 179 3.87 0.16 12.01
CA LYS A 179 4.20 0.64 13.37
C LYS A 179 5.07 -0.34 14.13
N THR A 180 5.03 -1.61 13.78
CA THR A 180 5.96 -2.63 14.29
C THR A 180 7.32 -2.44 13.64
N ARG A 181 8.22 -1.76 14.38
CA ARG A 181 9.63 -1.70 14.02
C ARG A 181 10.27 -2.99 14.54
N GLY A 182 10.69 -3.87 13.62
CA GLY A 182 11.69 -4.89 13.94
C GLY A 182 13.05 -4.27 14.18
#